data_AF-A0AAW9GWF2-F1
#
_entry.id   AF-A0AAW9GWF2-F1
#
_cell.length_a   1.000
_cell.length_b   1.000
_cell.length_c   1.000
_cell.angle_alpha   90.00
_cell.angle_beta   90.00
_cell.angle_gamma   90.00
#
_symmetry.space_group_name_H-M   'P 1'
#
loop_
_entity.id
_entity.type
_entity.pdbx_description
1 polymer ?
#
loop_
_entity_poly.entity_id
_entity_poly.type
_entity_poly.pdbx_seq_one_letter_code
_entity_poly.pdbx_strand_id
1 'polypeptide(L)'
;MTTIVPIMWIAISAGALVLGGGLWWWLRRGPGDAAEAPQARAHAEDADVSAAPAVSAPTAPAAPAAPVAPVDPVDPGLDPFADPALLDLDPVPDAAILARLCELAFAGRPVSTSATPAPAVMAEAAAVLARIDAHPRYTPRRPHLLPQLTRAINDPTAGAHSIATILGQDPALAGNLLRIANSVVYRRHPEPIENLERAVALLGTEGLRQIVLAALLQPVIVDDGSVFGRCAAVLWEHTLLSAHAASQVPDREDANAAQLLALLCGLGAVSVVQVLRDVHARHAEAAPTPAAMTEMLEAWSAHCAKAISADWGLSPRVQRALEEQSGDADAATMSALGLALRRHRAAAAAQLAVRYRR
;
A
#
# COMPACT_ATOMS: atom_id res chain seq x y z
N MET A 1 -35.38 7.55 35.55
CA MET A 1 -35.27 8.64 34.57
C MET A 1 -33.80 8.97 34.40
N THR A 2 -33.26 8.51 33.27
CA THR A 2 -32.01 8.87 32.59
C THR A 2 -31.00 9.76 33.32
N THR A 3 -29.94 9.14 33.85
CA THR A 3 -28.67 9.79 34.18
C THR A 3 -27.70 9.66 33.01
N ILE A 4 -27.29 10.82 32.50
CA ILE A 4 -26.11 11.03 31.65
C ILE A 4 -24.87 10.77 32.52
N VAL A 5 -23.96 9.92 32.07
CA VAL A 5 -22.57 9.87 32.56
C VAL A 5 -21.64 9.69 31.34
N PRO A 6 -20.61 10.56 31.19
CA PRO A 6 -19.61 10.47 30.13
C PRO A 6 -18.48 9.52 30.53
N ILE A 7 -17.99 8.70 29.60
CA ILE A 7 -16.74 7.94 29.81
C ILE A 7 -15.62 8.63 29.04
N MET A 8 -14.90 9.42 29.82
CA MET A 8 -13.62 10.01 29.53
C MET A 8 -12.55 8.90 29.46
N TRP A 9 -11.68 9.06 28.47
CA TRP A 9 -10.45 8.36 28.19
C TRP A 9 -9.61 7.99 29.43
N ILE A 10 -9.14 6.74 29.48
CA ILE A 10 -7.99 6.34 30.30
C ILE A 10 -6.92 5.75 29.39
N ALA A 11 -5.77 6.42 29.41
CA ALA A 11 -4.52 5.99 28.79
C ALA A 11 -3.93 4.77 29.52
N ILE A 12 -3.33 3.84 28.77
CA ILE A 12 -2.22 3.02 29.27
C ILE A 12 -1.09 3.03 28.24
N SER A 13 -0.03 3.72 28.61
CA SER A 13 1.33 3.57 28.11
C SER A 13 2.02 2.37 28.78
N ALA A 14 2.65 1.51 27.97
CA ALA A 14 3.85 0.73 28.29
C ALA A 14 4.46 0.31 26.94
N GLY A 15 5.73 0.50 26.61
CA GLY A 15 6.91 0.84 27.41
C GLY A 15 8.08 0.20 26.67
N ALA A 16 9.00 1.03 26.17
CA ALA A 16 10.19 0.68 25.41
C ALA A 16 11.02 -0.44 26.07
N LEU A 17 11.41 -1.47 25.30
CA LEU A 17 12.54 -2.36 25.64
C LEU A 17 12.97 -3.29 24.47
N VAL A 18 13.50 -2.76 23.36
CA VAL A 18 14.55 -3.45 22.56
C VAL A 18 15.42 -2.41 21.82
N LEU A 19 16.19 -1.60 22.56
CA LEU A 19 17.31 -0.82 22.02
C LEU A 19 18.50 -0.86 22.98
N GLY A 20 18.94 -2.07 23.34
CA GLY A 20 20.03 -2.28 24.32
C GLY A 20 21.14 -3.25 23.90
N GLY A 21 21.11 -3.84 22.70
CA GLY A 21 22.09 -4.86 22.29
C GLY A 21 23.25 -4.35 21.43
N GLY A 22 22.97 -3.48 20.46
CA GLY A 22 23.95 -3.11 19.43
C GLY A 22 24.99 -2.06 19.86
N LEU A 23 24.59 -1.12 20.73
CA LEU A 23 25.45 -0.01 21.13
C LEU A 23 26.50 -0.41 22.18
N TRP A 24 26.18 -1.42 23.01
CA TRP A 24 27.10 -2.00 24.00
C TRP A 24 28.25 -2.79 23.35
N TRP A 25 27.99 -3.41 22.19
CA TRP A 25 29.01 -4.16 21.44
C TRP A 25 30.01 -3.24 20.74
N TRP A 26 29.58 -2.06 20.28
CA TRP A 26 30.44 -1.09 19.61
C TRP A 26 31.33 -0.31 20.59
N LEU A 27 30.82 0.03 21.78
CA LEU A 27 31.58 0.76 22.82
C LEU A 27 32.67 -0.07 23.53
N ARG A 28 32.78 -1.38 23.24
CA ARG A 28 33.76 -2.28 23.87
C ARG A 28 34.97 -2.64 22.98
N ARG A 29 35.04 -2.13 21.75
CA ARG A 29 36.29 -2.17 20.95
C ARG A 29 37.16 -0.96 21.29
N GLY A 30 38.03 -1.13 22.27
CA GLY A 30 39.10 -0.17 22.56
C GLY A 30 40.08 -0.08 21.37
N PRO A 31 40.65 1.11 21.11
CA PRO A 31 41.67 1.28 20.09
C PRO A 31 43.02 0.82 20.68
N GLY A 32 43.48 -0.35 20.25
CA GLY A 32 44.80 -0.88 20.56
C GLY A 32 45.34 -1.64 19.36
N ASP A 33 46.52 -1.22 18.91
CA ASP A 33 47.50 -1.94 18.11
C ASP A 33 47.30 -2.07 16.59
N ALA A 34 47.81 -1.04 15.89
CA ALA A 34 48.77 -1.17 14.76
C ALA A 34 49.30 0.25 14.46
N ALA A 35 50.40 0.69 15.07
CA ALA A 35 51.79 0.42 14.68
C ALA A 35 52.17 1.03 13.31
N GLU A 36 53.02 2.07 13.41
CA GLU A 36 54.11 2.47 12.52
C GLU A 36 53.82 3.27 11.23
N ALA A 37 54.08 4.58 11.34
CA ALA A 37 54.55 5.42 10.24
C ALA A 37 56.03 5.14 9.94
N PRO A 38 56.50 5.52 8.74
CA PRO A 38 57.65 6.43 8.73
C PRO A 38 57.46 7.62 7.77
N GLN A 39 57.85 8.79 8.28
CA GLN A 39 58.07 10.02 7.53
C GLN A 39 59.32 9.92 6.64
N ALA A 40 59.25 10.44 5.41
CA ALA A 40 60.42 11.02 4.75
C ALA A 40 60.05 12.02 3.64
N ARG A 41 60.40 13.29 3.92
CA ARG A 41 61.06 14.27 3.05
C ARG A 41 60.30 14.94 1.88
N ALA A 42 60.08 16.23 2.12
CA ALA A 42 59.99 17.37 1.23
C ALA A 42 60.67 17.24 -0.15
N HIS A 43 59.97 17.72 -1.18
CA HIS A 43 60.51 18.62 -2.19
C HIS A 43 59.42 19.61 -2.61
N ALA A 44 59.77 20.89 -2.55
CA ALA A 44 59.01 22.01 -3.07
C ALA A 44 59.42 22.24 -4.53
N GLU A 45 58.45 22.52 -5.40
CA GLU A 45 58.69 23.30 -6.61
C GLU A 45 57.40 24.01 -7.05
N ASP A 46 57.55 25.32 -7.24
CA ASP A 46 56.55 26.28 -7.68
C ASP A 46 56.11 26.05 -9.13
N ALA A 47 54.82 26.25 -9.43
CA ALA A 47 54.39 26.95 -10.63
C ALA A 47 52.91 27.36 -10.55
N ASP A 48 52.70 28.63 -10.83
CA ASP A 48 51.48 29.41 -10.88
C ASP A 48 50.60 29.09 -12.13
N VAL A 49 49.39 29.65 -12.12
CA VAL A 49 48.47 29.94 -13.25
C VAL A 49 47.26 29.03 -13.44
N SER A 50 46.10 29.62 -13.12
CA SER A 50 44.82 29.59 -13.86
C SER A 50 43.61 29.16 -13.03
N ALA A 51 42.81 30.15 -12.67
CA ALA A 51 41.49 30.01 -12.06
C ALA A 51 40.51 29.20 -12.95
N ALA A 52 39.86 28.22 -12.34
CA ALA A 52 38.69 27.51 -12.85
C ALA A 52 37.61 27.50 -11.75
N PRO A 53 36.30 27.51 -12.08
CA PRO A 53 35.25 27.77 -11.11
C PRO A 53 35.04 26.57 -10.19
N ALA A 54 34.65 26.87 -8.94
CA ALA A 54 34.39 25.91 -7.89
C ALA A 54 33.30 24.89 -8.30
N VAL A 55 33.70 23.64 -8.46
CA VAL A 55 32.79 22.49 -8.54
C VAL A 55 32.39 22.15 -7.10
N SER A 56 31.14 22.42 -6.76
CA SER A 56 30.55 22.00 -5.49
C SER A 56 30.66 20.48 -5.31
N ALA A 57 31.16 20.07 -4.15
CA ALA A 57 31.29 18.66 -3.75
C ALA A 57 29.94 17.92 -3.82
N PRO A 58 29.93 16.60 -4.11
CA PRO A 58 28.71 15.81 -4.12
C PRO A 58 28.12 15.72 -2.72
N THR A 59 26.85 16.13 -2.60
CA THR A 59 26.01 15.92 -1.40
C THR A 59 26.03 14.44 -1.01
N ALA A 60 26.35 14.16 0.25
CA ALA A 60 26.35 12.83 0.83
C ALA A 60 25.01 12.10 0.58
N PRO A 61 25.02 10.76 0.38
CA PRO A 61 23.79 10.00 0.16
C PRO A 61 22.85 10.16 1.36
N ALA A 62 21.58 10.43 1.05
CA ALA A 62 20.51 10.50 2.05
C ALA A 62 20.50 9.22 2.91
N ALA A 63 20.45 9.40 4.23
CA ALA A 63 20.34 8.32 5.18
C ALA A 63 19.15 7.39 4.82
N PRO A 64 19.25 6.07 5.05
CA PRO A 64 18.17 5.14 4.76
C PRO A 64 16.92 5.56 5.53
N ALA A 65 15.81 5.71 4.82
CA ALA A 65 14.51 6.03 5.39
C ALA A 65 14.18 5.01 6.49
N ALA A 66 13.79 5.51 7.67
CA ALA A 66 13.36 4.67 8.77
C ALA A 66 12.16 3.80 8.33
N PRO A 67 12.08 2.53 8.78
CA PRO A 67 10.92 1.68 8.50
C PRO A 67 9.66 2.32 9.08
N VAL A 68 8.66 2.53 8.23
CA VAL A 68 7.34 3.06 8.60
C VAL A 68 6.64 2.07 9.52
N ALA A 69 5.96 2.59 10.55
CA ALA A 69 5.18 1.81 11.50
C ALA A 69 4.15 0.91 10.78
N PRO A 70 3.88 -0.30 11.30
CA PRO A 70 2.88 -1.19 10.72
C PRO A 70 1.52 -0.50 10.71
N VAL A 71 0.81 -0.63 9.59
CA VAL A 71 -0.60 -0.22 9.51
C VAL A 71 -1.40 -0.97 10.55
N ASP A 72 -2.24 -0.23 11.28
CA ASP A 72 -3.19 -0.80 12.21
C ASP A 72 -4.00 -1.87 11.46
N PRO A 73 -4.07 -3.09 12.01
CA PRO A 73 -4.88 -4.12 11.37
C PRO A 73 -6.30 -3.57 11.22
N VAL A 74 -6.92 -3.80 10.06
CA VAL A 74 -8.36 -3.58 9.86
C VAL A 74 -9.06 -4.14 11.09
N ASP A 75 -9.78 -3.30 11.84
CA ASP A 75 -10.50 -3.73 13.05
C ASP A 75 -11.35 -4.94 12.67
N PRO A 76 -11.00 -6.16 13.11
CA PRO A 76 -11.69 -7.36 12.68
C PRO A 76 -13.03 -7.53 13.44
N GLY A 77 -13.35 -6.65 14.40
CA GLY A 77 -14.58 -6.68 15.19
C GLY A 77 -15.80 -6.10 14.49
N LEU A 78 -15.58 -5.34 13.40
CA LEU A 78 -16.59 -5.07 12.39
C LEU A 78 -16.32 -6.06 11.28
N ASP A 79 -17.11 -7.13 11.15
CA ASP A 79 -17.24 -7.79 9.86
C ASP A 79 -17.76 -6.72 8.89
N PRO A 80 -16.91 -6.13 8.03
CA PRO A 80 -17.29 -4.97 7.23
C PRO A 80 -18.37 -5.37 6.21
N PHE A 81 -18.56 -6.68 6.01
CA PHE A 81 -19.49 -7.30 5.09
C PHE A 81 -20.58 -8.11 5.80
N ALA A 82 -20.87 -7.79 7.07
CA ALA A 82 -22.02 -8.36 7.79
C ALA A 82 -23.36 -8.16 7.05
N ASP A 83 -23.43 -7.19 6.14
CA ASP A 83 -24.56 -7.00 5.24
C ASP A 83 -24.27 -7.61 3.85
N PRO A 84 -24.74 -8.85 3.57
CA PRO A 84 -24.61 -9.46 2.25
C PRO A 84 -25.30 -8.66 1.14
N ALA A 85 -26.27 -7.78 1.47
CA ALA A 85 -26.93 -6.94 0.48
C ALA A 85 -25.97 -5.91 -0.16
N LEU A 86 -24.84 -5.59 0.49
CA LEU A 86 -23.82 -4.70 -0.08
C LEU A 86 -23.07 -5.34 -1.26
N LEU A 87 -23.05 -6.67 -1.37
CA LEU A 87 -22.42 -7.38 -2.50
C LEU A 87 -23.33 -7.43 -3.74
N ASP A 88 -24.63 -7.20 -3.57
CA ASP A 88 -25.65 -7.17 -4.62
C ASP A 88 -25.93 -5.75 -5.16
N LEU A 89 -25.14 -4.75 -4.75
CA LEU A 89 -25.27 -3.39 -5.26
C LEU A 89 -25.09 -3.35 -6.78
N ASP A 90 -25.90 -2.51 -7.43
CA ASP A 90 -25.72 -2.22 -8.84
C ASP A 90 -24.30 -1.68 -9.09
N PRO A 91 -23.65 -2.11 -10.18
CA PRO A 91 -22.33 -1.60 -10.53
C PRO A 91 -22.40 -0.09 -10.76
N VAL A 92 -21.59 0.65 -10.01
CA VAL A 92 -21.45 2.11 -10.17
C VAL A 92 -20.24 2.39 -11.06
N PRO A 93 -20.25 3.39 -11.97
CA PRO A 93 -19.08 3.74 -12.78
C PRO A 93 -17.82 4.01 -11.94
N ASP A 94 -16.62 3.68 -12.45
CA ASP A 94 -15.36 3.90 -11.69
C ASP A 94 -15.17 5.37 -11.33
N ALA A 95 -15.51 6.26 -12.26
CA ALA A 95 -15.41 7.70 -12.10
C ALA A 95 -16.12 8.17 -10.82
N ALA A 96 -17.32 7.65 -10.55
CA ALA A 96 -18.09 7.99 -9.35
C ALA A 96 -17.45 7.43 -8.07
N ILE A 97 -16.85 6.23 -8.14
CA ILE A 97 -16.09 5.67 -7.02
C ILE A 97 -14.88 6.56 -6.71
N LEU A 98 -14.06 6.87 -7.72
CA LEU A 98 -12.85 7.68 -7.56
C LEU A 98 -13.15 9.10 -7.12
N ALA A 99 -14.18 9.75 -7.67
CA ALA A 99 -14.64 11.07 -7.24
C ALA A 99 -14.97 11.06 -5.75
N ARG A 100 -15.68 10.03 -5.28
CA ARG A 100 -16.04 9.91 -3.86
C ARG A 100 -14.81 9.72 -2.96
N LEU A 101 -13.83 8.93 -3.38
CA LEU A 101 -12.58 8.74 -2.64
C LEU A 101 -11.76 10.04 -2.58
N CYS A 102 -11.70 10.79 -3.68
CA CYS A 102 -11.10 12.12 -3.72
C CYS A 102 -11.82 13.08 -2.78
N GLU A 103 -13.15 13.14 -2.77
CA GLU A 103 -13.90 13.97 -1.83
C GLU A 103 -13.52 13.68 -0.36
N LEU A 104 -13.42 12.40 0.01
CA LEU A 104 -12.99 11.98 1.36
C LEU A 104 -11.56 12.42 1.66
N ALA A 105 -10.64 12.27 0.69
CA ALA A 105 -9.25 12.68 0.85
C ALA A 105 -9.07 14.20 1.00
N PHE A 106 -9.95 14.99 0.39
CA PHE A 106 -9.90 16.45 0.43
C PHE A 106 -10.79 17.07 1.53
N ALA A 107 -11.60 16.26 2.22
CA ALA A 107 -12.48 16.73 3.28
C ALA A 107 -11.73 17.51 4.37
N GLY A 108 -12.28 18.65 4.78
CA GLY A 108 -11.73 19.48 5.86
C GLY A 108 -10.54 20.37 5.47
N ARG A 109 -10.17 20.45 4.18
CA ARG A 109 -9.14 21.39 3.70
C ARG A 109 -9.77 22.56 2.95
N PRO A 110 -9.22 23.79 3.08
CA PRO A 110 -9.62 24.89 2.21
C PRO A 110 -9.19 24.56 0.78
N VAL A 111 -10.14 24.13 -0.05
CA VAL A 111 -9.93 23.97 -1.49
C VAL A 111 -9.75 25.38 -2.06
N SER A 112 -8.57 25.69 -2.57
CA SER A 112 -8.41 26.90 -3.40
C SER A 112 -9.14 26.65 -4.70
N THR A 113 -10.40 27.10 -4.77
CA THR A 113 -11.25 27.01 -5.97
C THR A 113 -10.72 27.84 -7.15
N SER A 114 -9.69 28.67 -6.92
CA SER A 114 -9.02 29.49 -7.94
C SER A 114 -7.71 28.89 -8.48
N ALA A 115 -7.24 27.75 -7.99
CA ALA A 115 -6.08 27.07 -8.56
C ALA A 115 -6.55 26.18 -9.71
N THR A 116 -6.59 26.73 -10.93
CA THR A 116 -6.60 25.87 -12.12
C THR A 116 -5.36 24.98 -12.02
N PRO A 117 -5.47 23.63 -12.10
CA PRO A 117 -4.29 22.79 -12.18
C PRO A 117 -3.44 23.31 -13.34
N ALA A 118 -2.13 23.55 -13.15
CA ALA A 118 -1.36 24.01 -14.30
C ALA A 118 -1.42 22.89 -15.36
N PRO A 119 -1.92 23.19 -16.58
CA PRO A 119 -2.04 22.19 -17.63
C PRO A 119 -0.71 21.48 -17.91
N ALA A 120 0.41 22.16 -17.66
CA ALA A 120 1.76 21.63 -17.78
C ALA A 120 2.04 20.47 -16.80
N VAL A 121 1.68 20.59 -15.52
CA VAL A 121 1.90 19.54 -14.49
C VAL A 121 1.08 18.30 -14.81
N MET A 122 -0.18 18.47 -15.22
CA MET A 122 -1.03 17.34 -15.61
C MET A 122 -0.51 16.65 -16.88
N ALA A 123 -0.10 17.43 -17.89
CA ALA A 123 0.46 16.89 -19.12
C ALA A 123 1.77 16.13 -18.89
N GLU A 124 2.64 16.62 -18.01
CA GLU A 124 3.86 15.91 -17.66
C GLU A 124 3.58 14.63 -16.87
N ALA A 125 2.68 14.68 -15.88
CA ALA A 125 2.26 13.49 -15.15
C ALA A 125 1.66 12.44 -16.09
N ALA A 126 0.80 12.84 -17.02
CA ALA A 126 0.25 11.97 -18.05
C ALA A 126 1.33 11.36 -18.94
N ALA A 127 2.36 12.13 -19.34
CA ALA A 127 3.48 11.61 -20.12
C ALA A 127 4.31 10.55 -19.37
N VAL A 128 4.49 10.72 -18.05
CA VAL A 128 5.14 9.71 -17.19
C VAL A 128 4.25 8.45 -17.07
N LEU A 129 2.96 8.62 -16.82
CA LEU A 129 1.99 7.52 -16.67
C LEU A 129 1.80 6.72 -17.95
N ALA A 130 1.85 7.37 -19.12
CA ALA A 130 1.82 6.70 -20.43
C ALA A 130 2.97 5.72 -20.67
N ARG A 131 4.06 5.86 -19.90
CA ARG A 131 5.25 5.02 -19.96
C ARG A 131 5.59 4.47 -18.58
N ILE A 132 4.59 4.13 -17.78
CA ILE A 132 4.78 3.71 -16.39
C ILE A 132 5.69 2.48 -16.28
N ASP A 133 5.64 1.59 -17.27
CA ASP A 133 6.51 0.42 -17.45
C ASP A 133 8.00 0.78 -17.52
N ALA A 134 8.34 1.94 -18.08
CA ALA A 134 9.69 2.47 -18.13
C ALA A 134 10.13 3.16 -16.82
N HIS A 135 9.27 3.21 -15.80
CA HIS A 135 9.54 3.88 -14.51
C HIS A 135 9.40 2.91 -13.33
N PRO A 136 10.43 2.05 -13.07
CA PRO A 136 10.40 1.05 -12.00
C PRO A 136 10.18 1.60 -10.58
N ARG A 137 10.31 2.91 -10.37
CA ARG A 137 10.04 3.57 -9.09
C ARG A 137 8.54 3.64 -8.75
N TYR A 138 7.67 3.62 -9.75
CA TYR A 138 6.21 3.72 -9.59
C TYR A 138 5.49 2.40 -9.82
N THR A 139 6.18 1.42 -10.42
CA THR A 139 5.65 0.07 -10.65
C THR A 139 6.19 -0.86 -9.58
N PRO A 140 5.34 -1.38 -8.67
CA PRO A 140 5.78 -2.33 -7.65
C PRO A 140 6.35 -3.59 -8.32
N ARG A 141 7.54 -3.99 -7.89
CA ARG A 141 8.12 -5.27 -8.28
C ARG A 141 7.28 -6.41 -7.73
N ARG A 142 7.19 -7.51 -8.50
CA ARG A 142 6.51 -8.72 -8.04
C ARG A 142 7.13 -9.22 -6.74
N PRO A 143 6.36 -9.33 -5.64
CA PRO A 143 6.90 -9.87 -4.39
C PRO A 143 7.36 -11.31 -4.58
N HIS A 144 8.57 -11.62 -4.14
CA HIS A 144 9.22 -12.92 -4.36
C HIS A 144 8.43 -14.11 -3.75
N LEU A 145 7.68 -13.88 -2.66
CA LEU A 145 6.84 -14.89 -2.02
C LEU A 145 5.45 -15.03 -2.65
N LEU A 146 4.99 -14.06 -3.43
CA LEU A 146 3.63 -14.06 -4.00
C LEU A 146 3.31 -15.35 -4.79
N PRO A 147 4.16 -15.80 -5.75
CA PRO A 147 3.84 -17.01 -6.52
C PRO A 147 3.78 -18.27 -5.65
N GLN A 148 4.69 -18.40 -4.68
CA GLN A 148 4.76 -19.56 -3.79
C GLN A 148 3.53 -19.60 -2.89
N LEU A 149 3.19 -18.45 -2.30
CA LEU A 149 2.07 -18.32 -1.40
C LEU A 149 0.73 -18.52 -2.11
N THR A 150 0.52 -17.88 -3.27
CA THR A 150 -0.72 -18.07 -4.04
C THR A 150 -0.92 -19.53 -4.44
N ARG A 151 0.15 -20.25 -4.81
CA ARG A 151 0.06 -21.70 -5.07
C ARG A 151 -0.30 -22.48 -3.82
N ALA A 152 0.39 -22.25 -2.71
CA ALA A 152 0.17 -23.00 -1.47
C ALA A 152 -1.23 -22.75 -0.89
N ILE A 153 -1.76 -21.52 -0.98
CA ILE A 153 -3.09 -21.20 -0.48
C ILE A 153 -4.20 -21.77 -1.38
N ASN A 154 -3.97 -21.83 -2.69
CA ASN A 154 -4.95 -22.36 -3.63
C ASN A 154 -4.90 -23.90 -3.75
N ASP A 155 -3.91 -24.56 -3.16
CA ASP A 155 -3.79 -26.01 -3.15
C ASP A 155 -4.64 -26.60 -2.01
N PRO A 156 -5.70 -27.36 -2.31
CA PRO A 156 -6.57 -27.96 -1.28
C PRO A 156 -5.86 -29.02 -0.43
N THR A 157 -4.68 -29.48 -0.85
CA THR A 157 -3.86 -30.46 -0.13
C THR A 157 -2.78 -29.82 0.74
N ALA A 158 -2.56 -28.51 0.61
CA ALA A 158 -1.55 -27.80 1.39
C ALA A 158 -1.94 -27.71 2.87
N GLY A 159 -1.10 -28.29 3.73
CA GLY A 159 -1.23 -28.18 5.18
C GLY A 159 -0.71 -26.85 5.73
N ALA A 160 -1.15 -26.50 6.94
CA ALA A 160 -0.75 -25.28 7.66
C ALA A 160 0.78 -25.11 7.75
N HIS A 161 1.51 -26.21 7.91
CA HIS A 161 2.97 -26.26 7.96
C HIS A 161 3.64 -25.70 6.69
N SER A 162 3.12 -26.05 5.50
CA SER A 162 3.69 -25.60 4.22
C SER A 162 3.57 -24.09 4.07
N ILE A 163 2.41 -23.53 4.42
CA ILE A 163 2.17 -22.09 4.35
C ILE A 163 3.00 -21.36 5.40
N ALA A 164 3.07 -21.88 6.64
CA ALA A 164 3.91 -21.31 7.69
C ALA A 164 5.40 -21.27 7.29
N THR A 165 5.88 -22.28 6.56
CA THR A 165 7.25 -22.34 6.03
C THR A 165 7.51 -21.23 5.02
N ILE A 166 6.57 -20.96 4.11
CA ILE A 166 6.67 -19.86 3.14
C ILE A 166 6.66 -18.51 3.85
N LEU A 167 5.74 -18.32 4.81
CA LEU A 167 5.62 -17.06 5.56
C LEU A 167 6.84 -16.79 6.44
N GLY A 168 7.47 -17.83 6.98
CA GLY A 168 8.69 -17.73 7.76
C GLY A 168 9.90 -17.18 6.98
N GLN A 169 9.82 -17.12 5.64
CA GLN A 169 10.87 -16.52 4.80
C GLN A 169 10.88 -14.98 4.91
N ASP A 170 9.78 -14.37 5.37
CA ASP A 170 9.66 -12.92 5.57
C ASP A 170 9.27 -12.61 7.04
N PRO A 171 10.20 -12.07 7.84
CA PRO A 171 9.95 -11.73 9.24
C PRO A 171 8.79 -10.73 9.45
N ALA A 172 8.56 -9.82 8.50
CA ALA A 172 7.48 -8.84 8.60
C ALA A 172 6.11 -9.50 8.39
N LEU A 173 6.00 -10.41 7.42
CA LEU A 173 4.77 -11.20 7.23
C LEU A 173 4.51 -12.14 8.40
N ALA A 174 5.55 -12.83 8.90
CA ALA A 174 5.47 -13.68 10.07
C ALA A 174 4.98 -12.90 11.31
N GLY A 175 5.58 -11.74 11.57
CA GLY A 175 5.17 -10.86 12.67
C GLY A 175 3.74 -10.33 12.51
N ASN A 176 3.33 -9.95 11.28
CA ASN A 176 1.97 -9.50 11.00
C ASN A 176 0.94 -10.64 11.23
N LEU A 177 1.25 -11.84 10.76
CA LEU A 177 0.40 -13.02 10.98
C LEU A 177 0.20 -13.29 12.47
N LEU A 178 1.27 -13.33 13.26
CA LEU A 178 1.19 -13.57 14.70
C LEU A 178 0.40 -12.45 15.40
N ARG A 179 0.62 -11.19 15.02
CA ARG A 179 -0.14 -10.04 15.56
C ARG A 179 -1.63 -10.19 15.32
N ILE A 180 -2.04 -10.60 14.11
CA ILE A 180 -3.47 -10.75 13.77
C ILE A 180 -4.06 -11.97 14.47
N ALA A 181 -3.36 -13.11 14.48
CA ALA A 181 -3.80 -14.31 15.21
C ALA A 181 -3.98 -14.05 16.72
N ASN A 182 -3.24 -13.10 17.27
CA ASN A 182 -3.32 -12.66 18.66
C ASN A 182 -4.29 -11.50 18.92
N SER A 183 -4.96 -10.97 17.89
CA SER A 183 -5.97 -9.92 18.06
C SER A 183 -7.19 -10.43 18.82
N VAL A 184 -7.95 -9.50 19.43
CA VAL A 184 -9.15 -9.79 20.24
C VAL A 184 -10.17 -10.66 19.50
N VAL A 185 -10.20 -10.59 18.18
CA VAL A 185 -11.17 -11.30 17.34
C VAL A 185 -10.81 -12.77 17.17
N TYR A 186 -9.52 -13.08 17.03
CA TYR A 186 -9.07 -14.46 16.81
C TYR A 186 -8.61 -15.14 18.09
N ARG A 187 -8.14 -14.38 19.08
CA ARG A 187 -7.62 -14.91 20.34
C ARG A 187 -8.77 -15.44 21.21
N ARG A 188 -8.95 -16.76 21.21
CA ARG A 188 -9.93 -17.48 22.05
C ARG A 188 -9.37 -17.97 23.38
N HIS A 189 -8.04 -18.01 23.53
CA HIS A 189 -7.36 -18.50 24.73
C HIS A 189 -6.51 -17.40 25.38
N PRO A 190 -6.27 -17.47 26.70
CA PRO A 190 -5.43 -16.49 27.41
C PRO A 190 -3.97 -16.51 26.95
N GLU A 191 -3.46 -17.67 26.55
CA GLU A 191 -2.08 -17.84 26.10
C GLU A 191 -1.88 -17.26 24.70
N PRO A 192 -0.80 -16.48 24.47
CA PRO A 192 -0.48 -15.94 23.16
C PRO A 192 -0.06 -17.04 22.19
N ILE A 193 -0.39 -16.85 20.92
CA ILE A 193 0.07 -17.71 19.82
C ILE A 193 1.45 -17.23 19.38
N GLU A 194 2.45 -18.09 19.55
CA GLU A 194 3.84 -17.79 19.20
C GLU A 194 4.34 -18.63 18.01
N ASN A 195 3.56 -19.65 17.60
CA ASN A 195 3.89 -20.53 16.47
C ASN A 195 3.09 -20.13 15.22
N LEU A 196 3.80 -19.91 14.11
CA LEU A 196 3.21 -19.60 12.80
C LEU A 196 2.25 -20.70 12.32
N GLU A 197 2.60 -21.98 12.52
CA GLU A 197 1.74 -23.08 12.08
C GLU A 197 0.40 -23.08 12.84
N ARG A 198 0.43 -22.77 14.15
CA ARG A 198 -0.77 -22.62 14.98
C ARG A 198 -1.59 -21.39 14.56
N ALA A 199 -0.93 -20.30 14.19
CA ALA A 199 -1.59 -19.10 13.67
C ALA A 199 -2.30 -19.39 12.33
N VAL A 200 -1.64 -20.11 11.41
CA VAL A 200 -2.23 -20.55 10.14
C VAL A 200 -3.44 -21.46 10.39
N ALA A 201 -3.32 -22.43 11.29
CA ALA A 201 -4.42 -23.34 11.63
C ALA A 201 -5.62 -22.61 12.25
N LEU A 202 -5.38 -21.59 13.08
CA LEU A 202 -6.45 -20.78 13.69
C LEU A 202 -7.20 -19.93 12.66
N LEU A 203 -6.47 -19.27 11.76
CA LEU A 203 -7.04 -18.36 10.76
C LEU A 203 -7.69 -19.11 9.59
N GLY A 204 -7.24 -20.32 9.31
CA GLY A 204 -7.61 -21.07 8.12
C GLY A 204 -7.00 -20.48 6.85
N THR A 205 -7.14 -21.19 5.73
CA THR A 205 -6.54 -20.79 4.45
C THR A 205 -7.15 -19.50 3.88
N GLU A 206 -8.46 -19.30 4.05
CA GLU A 206 -9.18 -18.14 3.50
C GLU A 206 -8.82 -16.83 4.21
N GLY A 207 -8.92 -16.81 5.55
CA GLY A 207 -8.54 -15.62 6.33
C GLY A 207 -7.06 -15.26 6.14
N LEU A 208 -6.20 -16.28 6.06
CA LEU A 208 -4.78 -16.08 5.80
C LEU A 208 -4.51 -15.48 4.42
N ARG A 209 -5.22 -15.95 3.39
CA ARG A 209 -5.11 -15.41 2.04
C ARG A 209 -5.38 -13.92 1.99
N GLN A 210 -6.48 -13.51 2.62
CA GLN A 210 -6.86 -12.10 2.68
C GLN A 210 -5.75 -11.24 3.29
N ILE A 211 -5.30 -11.62 4.47
CA ILE A 211 -4.31 -10.89 5.25
C ILE A 211 -2.97 -10.81 4.53
N VAL A 212 -2.46 -11.95 4.06
CA VAL A 212 -1.09 -11.99 3.55
C VAL A 212 -1.00 -11.35 2.17
N LEU A 213 -2.00 -11.53 1.30
CA LEU A 213 -1.98 -10.84 0.00
C LEU A 213 -2.04 -9.32 0.19
N ALA A 214 -2.89 -8.82 1.10
CA ALA A 214 -2.95 -7.41 1.43
C ALA A 214 -1.60 -6.89 1.97
N ALA A 215 -0.95 -7.62 2.86
CA ALA A 215 0.33 -7.23 3.45
C ALA A 215 1.49 -7.28 2.43
N LEU A 216 1.54 -8.31 1.59
CA LEU A 216 2.56 -8.48 0.54
C LEU A 216 2.49 -7.38 -0.53
N LEU A 217 1.28 -6.91 -0.81
CA LEU A 217 1.00 -5.98 -1.89
C LEU A 217 0.86 -4.54 -1.40
N GLN A 218 1.07 -4.29 -0.10
CA GLN A 218 0.95 -2.97 0.46
C GLN A 218 2.04 -2.03 -0.06
N PRO A 219 1.67 -0.92 -0.73
CA PRO A 219 2.64 0.08 -1.16
C PRO A 219 3.15 0.87 0.05
N VAL A 220 4.32 1.47 -0.12
CA VAL A 220 4.83 2.45 0.85
C VAL A 220 4.00 3.71 0.73
N ILE A 221 3.21 3.99 1.76
CA ILE A 221 2.40 5.21 1.89
C ILE A 221 3.00 6.03 3.02
N VAL A 222 3.44 7.24 2.68
CA VAL A 222 3.96 8.21 3.66
C VAL A 222 2.83 9.16 4.01
N ASP A 223 2.45 9.20 5.28
CA ASP A 223 1.59 10.24 5.81
C ASP A 223 2.45 11.44 6.22
N ASP A 224 2.64 12.34 5.27
CA ASP A 224 3.35 13.61 5.41
C ASP A 224 2.39 14.79 5.64
N GLY A 225 1.11 14.52 5.93
CA GLY A 225 0.06 15.54 6.02
C GLY A 225 -0.31 16.21 4.69
N SER A 226 0.29 15.76 3.57
CA SER A 226 -0.05 16.24 2.23
C SER A 226 -1.37 15.64 1.75
N VAL A 227 -1.99 16.30 0.77
CA VAL A 227 -3.18 15.74 0.12
C VAL A 227 -2.87 14.44 -0.63
N PHE A 228 -1.64 14.28 -1.13
CA PHE A 228 -1.20 13.06 -1.79
C PHE A 228 -1.07 11.89 -0.80
N GLY A 229 -0.47 12.13 0.38
CA GLY A 229 -0.35 11.12 1.45
C GLY A 229 -1.72 10.62 1.89
N ARG A 230 -2.63 11.55 2.19
CA ARG A 230 -4.00 11.24 2.57
C ARG A 230 -4.79 10.54 1.45
N CYS A 231 -4.69 11.00 0.21
CA CYS A 231 -5.37 10.38 -0.91
C CYS A 231 -4.89 8.94 -1.13
N ALA A 232 -3.57 8.69 -1.08
CA ALA A 232 -3.03 7.33 -1.14
C ALA A 232 -3.53 6.45 0.01
N ALA A 233 -3.63 6.98 1.23
CA ALA A 233 -4.17 6.25 2.37
C ALA A 233 -5.66 5.87 2.19
N VAL A 234 -6.50 6.82 1.76
CA VAL A 234 -7.92 6.59 1.48
C VAL A 234 -8.12 5.56 0.36
N LEU A 235 -7.35 5.68 -0.73
CA LEU A 235 -7.37 4.72 -1.84
C LEU A 235 -6.96 3.32 -1.37
N TRP A 236 -5.96 3.23 -0.50
CA TRP A 236 -5.53 1.94 0.03
C TRP A 236 -6.54 1.33 0.99
N GLU A 237 -7.18 2.13 1.86
CA GLU A 237 -8.26 1.64 2.72
C GLU A 237 -9.44 1.10 1.88
N HIS A 238 -9.85 1.83 0.85
CA HIS A 238 -10.83 1.35 -0.14
C HIS A 238 -10.41 0.04 -0.80
N THR A 239 -9.14 -0.05 -1.18
CA THR A 239 -8.57 -1.25 -1.82
C THR A 239 -8.66 -2.47 -0.92
N LEU A 240 -8.33 -2.33 0.37
CA LEU A 240 -8.41 -3.41 1.35
C LEU A 240 -9.86 -3.87 1.57
N LEU A 241 -10.80 -2.93 1.64
CA LEU A 241 -12.23 -3.25 1.72
C LEU A 241 -12.70 -3.97 0.45
N SER A 242 -12.30 -3.50 -0.73
CA SER A 242 -12.68 -4.12 -2.01
C SER A 242 -12.11 -5.54 -2.16
N ALA A 243 -10.87 -5.75 -1.72
CA ALA A 243 -10.23 -7.06 -1.71
C ALA A 243 -10.96 -8.02 -0.75
N HIS A 244 -11.37 -7.53 0.42
CA HIS A 244 -12.16 -8.32 1.36
C HIS A 244 -13.55 -8.66 0.81
N ALA A 245 -14.25 -7.72 0.16
CA ALA A 245 -15.54 -7.97 -0.50
C ALA A 245 -15.42 -9.11 -1.51
N ALA A 246 -14.33 -9.10 -2.29
CA ALA A 246 -14.07 -10.10 -3.31
C ALA A 246 -13.78 -11.49 -2.75
N SER A 247 -13.26 -11.60 -1.52
CA SER A 247 -13.02 -12.89 -0.87
C SER A 247 -14.30 -13.56 -0.36
N GLN A 248 -15.44 -12.86 -0.35
CA GLN A 248 -16.73 -13.38 0.13
C GLN A 248 -17.56 -14.08 -0.97
N VAL A 249 -17.06 -14.16 -2.20
CA VAL A 249 -17.79 -14.74 -3.32
C VAL A 249 -17.80 -16.28 -3.21
N PRO A 250 -18.94 -16.97 -3.50
CA PRO A 250 -19.03 -18.43 -3.35
C PRO A 250 -18.09 -19.23 -4.25
N ASP A 251 -17.82 -18.74 -5.47
CA ASP A 251 -16.87 -19.36 -6.39
C ASP A 251 -15.43 -18.99 -6.00
N ARG A 252 -14.68 -19.98 -5.51
CA ARG A 252 -13.34 -19.76 -4.96
C ARG A 252 -12.32 -19.33 -5.99
N GLU A 253 -12.38 -19.83 -7.23
CA GLU A 253 -11.40 -19.42 -8.25
C GLU A 253 -11.59 -17.95 -8.63
N ASP A 254 -12.85 -17.54 -8.79
CA ASP A 254 -13.20 -16.17 -9.15
C ASP A 254 -13.03 -15.21 -7.95
N ALA A 255 -13.35 -15.63 -6.73
CA ALA A 255 -13.03 -14.88 -5.50
C ALA A 255 -11.53 -14.61 -5.40
N ASN A 256 -10.72 -15.64 -5.70
CA ASN A 256 -9.27 -15.53 -5.63
C ASN A 256 -8.74 -14.52 -6.67
N ALA A 257 -9.19 -14.63 -7.90
CA ALA A 257 -8.82 -13.69 -8.95
C ALA A 257 -9.30 -12.26 -8.63
N ALA A 258 -10.56 -12.09 -8.20
CA ALA A 258 -11.17 -10.81 -7.91
C ALA A 258 -10.48 -10.08 -6.75
N GLN A 259 -10.07 -10.80 -5.69
CA GLN A 259 -9.32 -10.18 -4.60
C GLN A 259 -7.95 -9.66 -5.06
N LEU A 260 -7.21 -10.46 -5.83
CA LEU A 260 -5.91 -10.01 -6.36
C LEU A 260 -6.09 -8.79 -7.27
N LEU A 261 -7.11 -8.81 -8.12
CA LEU A 261 -7.47 -7.70 -9.00
C LEU A 261 -7.80 -6.42 -8.23
N ALA A 262 -8.55 -6.52 -7.12
CA ALA A 262 -8.85 -5.37 -6.27
C ALA A 262 -7.55 -4.73 -5.73
N LEU A 263 -6.61 -5.54 -5.24
CA LEU A 263 -5.30 -5.07 -4.77
C LEU A 263 -4.49 -4.42 -5.89
N LEU A 264 -4.52 -4.99 -7.10
CA LEU A 264 -3.83 -4.42 -8.28
C LEU A 264 -4.44 -3.08 -8.72
N CYS A 265 -5.76 -2.92 -8.69
CA CYS A 265 -6.41 -1.64 -8.96
C CYS A 265 -5.96 -0.57 -7.96
N GLY A 266 -5.87 -0.93 -6.67
CA GLY A 266 -5.34 -0.05 -5.63
C GLY A 266 -3.89 0.36 -5.86
N LEU A 267 -3.04 -0.59 -6.22
CA LEU A 267 -1.65 -0.31 -6.59
C LEU A 267 -1.58 0.66 -7.77
N GLY A 268 -2.37 0.44 -8.82
CA GLY A 268 -2.44 1.34 -9.97
C GLY A 268 -2.84 2.77 -9.57
N ALA A 269 -3.87 2.92 -8.73
CA ALA A 269 -4.31 4.22 -8.22
C ALA A 269 -3.24 4.91 -7.35
N VAL A 270 -2.55 4.16 -6.47
CA VAL A 270 -1.47 4.70 -5.65
C VAL A 270 -0.27 5.12 -6.52
N SER A 271 0.07 4.38 -7.59
CA SER A 271 1.09 4.77 -8.55
C SER A 271 0.77 6.12 -9.21
N VAL A 272 -0.49 6.36 -9.57
CA VAL A 272 -0.93 7.66 -10.10
C VAL A 272 -0.70 8.79 -9.09
N VAL A 273 -1.09 8.58 -7.83
CA VAL A 273 -0.87 9.59 -6.76
C VAL A 273 0.61 9.86 -6.52
N GLN A 274 1.47 8.84 -6.58
CA GLN A 274 2.92 8.99 -6.43
C GLN A 274 3.53 9.81 -7.58
N VAL A 275 3.14 9.53 -8.82
CA VAL A 275 3.59 10.32 -9.98
C VAL A 275 3.15 11.77 -9.82
N LEU A 276 1.88 12.00 -9.46
CA LEU A 276 1.37 13.36 -9.25
C LEU A 276 2.15 14.08 -8.15
N ARG A 277 2.38 13.44 -6.99
CA ARG A 277 3.18 14.01 -5.90
C ARG A 277 4.54 14.47 -6.40
N ASP A 278 5.26 13.61 -7.11
CA ASP A 278 6.63 13.87 -7.56
C ASP A 278 6.69 14.96 -8.64
N VAL A 279 5.69 15.04 -9.53
CA VAL A 279 5.63 16.09 -10.55
C VAL A 279 5.31 17.43 -9.88
N HIS A 280 4.32 17.50 -8.97
CA HIS A 280 3.99 18.74 -8.26
C HIS A 280 5.16 19.25 -7.40
N ALA A 281 5.90 18.34 -6.76
CA ALA A 281 7.07 18.70 -5.96
C ALA A 281 8.17 19.37 -6.80
N ARG A 282 8.26 19.08 -8.11
CA ARG A 282 9.26 19.66 -9.02
C ARG A 282 8.88 21.05 -9.56
N HIS A 283 7.58 21.35 -9.64
CA HIS A 283 7.09 22.63 -10.18
C HIS A 283 6.75 23.67 -9.11
N ALA A 284 6.85 23.32 -7.82
CA ALA A 284 6.52 24.19 -6.68
C ALA A 284 5.12 24.82 -6.80
N GLU A 285 4.17 24.07 -7.39
CA GLU A 285 2.82 24.55 -7.64
C GLU A 285 1.87 24.30 -6.46
N ALA A 286 0.71 24.96 -6.52
CA ALA A 286 -0.39 24.71 -5.61
C ALA A 286 -0.82 23.23 -5.68
N ALA A 287 -1.39 22.75 -4.57
CA ALA A 287 -1.96 21.40 -4.53
C ALA A 287 -3.05 21.24 -5.62
N PRO A 288 -3.16 20.04 -6.22
CA PRO A 288 -4.16 19.78 -7.25
C PRO A 288 -5.57 19.96 -6.67
N THR A 289 -6.53 20.31 -7.53
CA THR A 289 -7.94 20.31 -7.14
C THR A 289 -8.46 18.86 -7.02
N PRO A 290 -9.54 18.62 -6.26
CA PRO A 290 -10.18 17.30 -6.20
C PRO A 290 -10.60 16.78 -7.58
N ALA A 291 -11.06 17.69 -8.45
CA ALA A 291 -11.45 17.36 -9.82
C ALA A 291 -10.25 16.90 -10.67
N ALA A 292 -9.13 17.64 -10.62
CA ALA A 292 -7.91 17.27 -11.34
C ALA A 292 -7.31 15.94 -10.86
N MET A 293 -7.33 15.69 -9.54
CA MET A 293 -6.92 14.40 -8.97
C MET A 293 -7.80 13.26 -9.50
N THR A 294 -9.12 13.46 -9.48
CA THR A 294 -10.10 12.47 -9.97
C THR A 294 -9.89 12.17 -11.46
N GLU A 295 -9.74 13.19 -12.29
CA GLU A 295 -9.52 13.05 -13.74
C GLU A 295 -8.26 12.21 -14.03
N MET A 296 -7.16 12.49 -13.33
CA MET A 296 -5.91 11.73 -13.48
C MET A 296 -6.05 10.29 -12.99
N LEU A 297 -6.74 10.06 -11.87
CA LEU A 297 -7.01 8.71 -11.36
C LEU A 297 -7.88 7.91 -12.33
N GLU A 298 -8.94 8.50 -12.84
CA GLU A 298 -9.87 7.85 -13.78
C GLU A 298 -9.17 7.45 -15.08
N ALA A 299 -8.37 8.36 -15.64
CA ALA A 299 -7.66 8.12 -16.89
C ALA A 299 -6.56 7.04 -16.76
N TRP A 300 -5.88 6.94 -15.61
CA TRP A 300 -4.61 6.20 -15.51
C TRP A 300 -4.57 5.02 -14.55
N SER A 301 -5.50 4.90 -13.58
CA SER A 301 -5.41 3.85 -12.55
C SER A 301 -5.48 2.44 -13.15
N ALA A 302 -6.45 2.20 -14.03
CA ALA A 302 -6.61 0.92 -14.71
C ALA A 302 -5.44 0.60 -15.66
N HIS A 303 -4.91 1.62 -16.36
CA HIS A 303 -3.71 1.47 -17.19
C HIS A 303 -2.51 1.02 -16.34
N CYS A 304 -2.27 1.67 -15.20
CA CYS A 304 -1.18 1.32 -14.29
C CYS A 304 -1.38 -0.08 -13.71
N ALA A 305 -2.60 -0.43 -13.29
CA ALA A 305 -2.91 -1.77 -12.79
C ALA A 305 -2.65 -2.85 -13.85
N LYS A 306 -3.05 -2.60 -15.10
CA LYS A 306 -2.74 -3.49 -16.24
C LYS A 306 -1.24 -3.63 -16.44
N ALA A 307 -0.48 -2.54 -16.45
CA ALA A 307 0.98 -2.58 -16.63
C ALA A 307 1.67 -3.43 -15.54
N ILE A 308 1.27 -3.27 -14.27
CA ILE A 308 1.75 -4.11 -13.16
C ILE A 308 1.40 -5.58 -13.40
N SER A 309 0.15 -5.87 -13.79
CA SER A 309 -0.30 -7.24 -14.03
C SER A 309 0.43 -7.92 -15.19
N ALA A 310 0.80 -7.17 -16.23
CA ALA A 310 1.55 -7.65 -17.37
C ALA A 310 3.00 -7.96 -17.00
N ASP A 311 3.67 -7.07 -16.27
CA ASP A 311 5.02 -7.30 -15.73
C ASP A 311 5.07 -8.57 -14.86
N TRP A 312 4.01 -8.81 -14.08
CA TRP A 312 3.92 -10.00 -13.23
C TRP A 312 3.53 -11.28 -13.97
N GLY A 313 3.26 -11.19 -15.28
CA GLY A 313 2.89 -12.32 -16.13
C GLY A 313 1.53 -12.93 -15.78
N LEU A 314 0.57 -12.10 -15.34
CA LEU A 314 -0.79 -12.56 -15.07
C LEU A 314 -1.56 -12.86 -16.37
N SER A 315 -2.58 -13.70 -16.29
CA SER A 315 -3.29 -14.22 -17.47
C SER A 315 -4.05 -13.13 -18.23
N PRO A 316 -4.30 -13.30 -19.55
CA PRO A 316 -5.09 -12.34 -20.33
C PRO A 316 -6.51 -12.12 -19.78
N ARG A 317 -7.10 -13.14 -19.13
CA ARG A 317 -8.39 -13.04 -18.44
C ARG A 317 -8.37 -11.98 -17.33
N VAL A 318 -7.31 -11.98 -16.51
CA VAL A 318 -7.13 -11.01 -15.41
C VAL A 318 -6.82 -9.62 -15.96
N GLN A 319 -5.95 -9.52 -16.97
CA GLN A 319 -5.61 -8.24 -17.61
C GLN A 319 -6.85 -7.57 -18.23
N ARG A 320 -7.69 -8.35 -18.94
CA ARG A 320 -8.96 -7.88 -19.49
C ARG A 320 -9.90 -7.33 -18.40
N ALA A 321 -10.03 -8.02 -17.28
CA ALA A 321 -10.90 -7.57 -16.18
C ALA A 321 -10.44 -6.23 -15.57
N LEU A 322 -9.12 -5.95 -15.55
CA LEU A 322 -8.57 -4.64 -15.15
C LEU A 322 -8.87 -3.56 -16.17
N GLU A 323 -8.73 -3.86 -17.46
CA GLU A 323 -9.01 -2.91 -18.55
C GLU A 323 -10.48 -2.48 -18.56
N GLU A 324 -11.39 -3.43 -18.33
CA GLU A 324 -12.82 -3.18 -18.19
C GLU A 324 -13.15 -2.22 -17.02
N GLN A 325 -12.22 -1.99 -16.08
CA GLN A 325 -12.43 -1.01 -15.01
C GLN A 325 -12.24 0.44 -15.46
N SER A 326 -11.64 0.69 -16.63
CA SER A 326 -11.41 2.04 -17.15
C SER A 326 -12.65 2.65 -17.81
N GLY A 327 -12.84 3.97 -17.64
CA GLY A 327 -13.84 4.78 -18.35
C GLY A 327 -15.29 4.35 -18.18
N ASP A 328 -16.10 4.66 -19.19
CA ASP A 328 -17.54 4.36 -19.29
C ASP A 328 -17.84 2.93 -19.79
N ALA A 329 -16.99 1.95 -19.46
CA ALA A 329 -17.22 0.56 -19.85
C ALA A 329 -18.61 0.10 -19.39
N ASP A 330 -19.47 -0.24 -20.35
CA ASP A 330 -20.84 -0.67 -20.06
C ASP A 330 -20.81 -2.00 -19.30
N ALA A 331 -21.44 -2.02 -18.13
CA ALA A 331 -21.59 -3.20 -17.28
C ALA A 331 -22.15 -4.40 -18.06
N ALA A 332 -22.98 -4.18 -19.09
CA ALA A 332 -23.52 -5.24 -19.93
C ALA A 332 -22.47 -5.96 -20.80
N THR A 333 -21.34 -5.31 -21.07
CA THR A 333 -20.26 -5.84 -21.93
C THR A 333 -19.07 -6.39 -21.16
N MET A 334 -19.03 -6.17 -19.84
CA MET A 334 -17.95 -6.63 -18.98
C MET A 334 -17.93 -8.16 -18.86
N SER A 335 -16.74 -8.72 -18.69
CA SER A 335 -16.60 -10.11 -18.25
C SER A 335 -17.22 -10.30 -16.86
N ALA A 336 -17.59 -11.54 -16.51
CA ALA A 336 -18.12 -11.86 -15.18
C ALA A 336 -17.16 -11.41 -14.05
N LEU A 337 -15.85 -11.60 -14.26
CA LEU A 337 -14.80 -11.20 -13.33
C LEU A 337 -14.66 -9.67 -13.23
N GLY A 338 -14.72 -8.96 -14.36
CA GLY A 338 -14.69 -7.50 -14.40
C GLY A 338 -15.91 -6.87 -13.71
N LEU A 339 -17.09 -7.44 -13.92
CA LEU A 339 -18.33 -7.01 -13.29
C LEU A 339 -18.32 -7.27 -11.78
N ALA A 340 -17.84 -8.44 -11.34
CA ALA A 340 -17.68 -8.75 -9.92
C ALA A 340 -16.72 -7.76 -9.25
N LEU A 341 -15.56 -7.52 -9.85
CA LEU A 341 -14.60 -6.52 -9.37
C LEU A 341 -15.23 -5.12 -9.24
N ARG A 342 -16.03 -4.71 -10.22
CA ARG A 342 -16.73 -3.42 -10.21
C ARG A 342 -17.69 -3.31 -9.01
N ARG A 343 -18.51 -4.33 -8.78
CA ARG A 343 -19.44 -4.40 -7.63
C ARG A 343 -18.72 -4.34 -6.30
N HIS A 344 -17.65 -5.11 -6.14
CA HIS A 344 -16.85 -5.13 -4.92
C HIS A 344 -16.20 -3.78 -4.61
N ARG A 345 -15.70 -3.08 -5.64
CA ARG A 345 -15.19 -1.71 -5.49
C ARG A 345 -16.28 -0.73 -5.09
N ALA A 346 -17.47 -0.83 -5.66
CA ALA A 346 -18.62 0.02 -5.30
C ALA A 346 -19.06 -0.21 -3.85
N ALA A 347 -19.19 -1.47 -3.43
CA ALA A 347 -19.54 -1.86 -2.05
C ALA A 347 -18.53 -1.30 -1.04
N ALA A 348 -17.24 -1.44 -1.33
CA ALA A 348 -16.16 -0.89 -0.50
C ALA A 348 -16.23 0.64 -0.36
N ALA A 349 -16.55 1.36 -1.44
CA ALA A 349 -16.69 2.81 -1.41
C ALA A 349 -17.89 3.26 -0.55
N ALA A 350 -19.01 2.54 -0.65
CA ALA A 350 -20.20 2.80 0.16
C ALA A 350 -19.90 2.63 1.67
N GLN A 351 -19.18 1.56 2.05
CA GLN A 351 -18.77 1.31 3.43
C GLN A 351 -17.81 2.38 3.95
N LEU A 352 -16.81 2.76 3.15
CA LEU A 352 -15.85 3.78 3.53
C LEU A 352 -16.55 5.13 3.81
N ALA A 353 -17.53 5.49 2.99
CA ALA A 353 -18.33 6.70 3.19
C ALA A 353 -19.19 6.67 4.48
N VAL A 354 -19.48 5.50 5.05
CA VAL A 354 -20.13 5.39 6.37
C VAL A 354 -19.11 5.61 7.48
N ARG A 355 -17.89 5.08 7.36
CA ARG A 355 -16.81 5.24 8.36
C ARG A 355 -16.42 6.71 8.54
N TYR A 356 -16.24 7.46 7.46
CA TYR A 356 -15.84 8.87 7.49
C TYR A 356 -16.96 9.84 7.93
N ARG A 357 -18.19 9.35 8.12
CA ARG A 357 -19.31 10.15 8.64
C ARG A 357 -19.44 10.10 10.17
N ARG A 358 -18.76 9.17 10.84
CA ARG A 358 -18.76 9.00 12.30
C ARG A 358 -17.59 9.75 12.92
#